data_AF-A0AAJ1N0C3-F1
#
_entry.id   AF-A0AAJ1N0C3-F1
#
_cell.length_a   1.000
_cell.length_b   1.000
_cell.length_c   1.000
_cell.angle_alpha   90.00
_cell.angle_beta   90.00
_cell.angle_gamma   90.00
#
_symmetry.space_group_name_H-M   'P 1'
#
loop_
_entity.id
_entity.type
_entity.pdbx_description
1 polymer ?
#
loop_
_entity_poly.entity_id
_entity_poly.type
_entity_poly.pdbx_seq_one_letter_code
_entity_poly.pdbx_strand_id
1 'polypeptide(L)'
;MSKNEILAAPTMKTILSVESGSDVIIGQEFILNIEVYPNPMVGSIVLNMTPHQNIEVIKQGPPILSEDETYYTIIMTVAIDSTINPKDGDNAVSFTLDINGVTSSPSPIKYNARKIDLYSIQLQTSEQYFVSPEESNKPSDQGSNYITYKTTLFYDSNKPMKGTPIYITSSENGFIPEEVIITIDDNTHKTIDVVNKGAYHFYMLKSDPKGVFSFRAYPIKNKTNILDISTLIFFQNQSPIIIPNETVYILTKPPKDSFDYIDSPVINGLDGMILNPAEDSTTFIVTINNYPQISPTDKIIFFTQNINDDNSFGKLKMHQPVESINMSSHIQMYSLPYEIFPPNSSQPSLFSYAVAKKSSNSAYSAGVNVVYTGDVKNLPSDKVNRTYNKPVVYSSFAKKNKLSDSSDEILSELNYINVETISNYINNPDGKYHDALYIRINGINNGINKPLPFFGDEVYLTVYVRSRDVNYKKCCDCDNITNKLCYKATISSTPDKNNIGALAGASTTVIPIHYKDLIGITNYRDGEPAWIYFEYYTLNLQTKKKTYSHYWYSKIDTVIPHYDNSNNSDFILPDN
;
A
#
# COMPACT_ATOMS: atom_id res chain seq x y z
N MET A 1 -80.83 1.90 19.51
CA MET A 1 -79.92 2.09 18.35
C MET A 1 -78.50 2.09 18.88
N SER A 2 -77.80 0.96 18.77
CA SER A 2 -76.37 0.90 19.11
C SER A 2 -75.58 1.58 18.00
N LYS A 3 -74.72 2.53 18.36
CA LYS A 3 -73.68 3.04 17.47
C LYS A 3 -72.74 1.87 17.17
N ASN A 4 -72.79 1.35 15.95
CA ASN A 4 -71.69 0.55 15.43
C ASN A 4 -70.51 1.50 15.29
N GLU A 5 -69.58 1.46 16.24
CA GLU A 5 -68.22 1.95 16.03
C GLU A 5 -67.64 1.14 14.87
N ILE A 6 -67.46 1.82 13.73
CA ILE A 6 -66.68 1.29 12.63
C ILE A 6 -65.23 1.25 13.15
N LEU A 7 -64.81 0.09 13.66
CA LEU A 7 -63.41 -0.17 13.95
C LEU A 7 -62.63 0.09 12.66
N ALA A 8 -61.71 1.06 12.71
CA ALA A 8 -60.79 1.30 11.62
C ALA A 8 -60.07 -0.01 11.28
N ALA A 9 -59.95 -0.32 9.99
CA ALA A 9 -59.24 -1.50 9.55
C ALA A 9 -57.81 -1.48 10.13
N PRO A 10 -57.27 -2.63 10.58
CA PRO A 10 -55.92 -2.69 11.11
C PRO A 10 -54.94 -2.11 10.09
N THR A 11 -54.10 -1.17 10.53
CA THR A 11 -53.01 -0.63 9.71
C THR A 11 -51.72 -1.33 10.09
N MET A 12 -50.88 -1.67 9.12
CA MET A 12 -49.56 -2.23 9.37
C MET A 12 -48.48 -1.41 8.70
N LYS A 13 -47.38 -1.19 9.42
CA LYS A 13 -46.12 -0.68 8.86
C LYS A 13 -45.11 -1.82 8.82
N THR A 14 -44.43 -1.97 7.69
CA THR A 14 -43.33 -2.93 7.54
C THR A 14 -42.00 -2.21 7.35
N ILE A 15 -40.94 -2.75 7.93
CA ILE A 15 -39.56 -2.30 7.76
C ILE A 15 -38.73 -3.50 7.33
N LEU A 16 -37.94 -3.34 6.27
CA LEU A 16 -37.08 -4.39 5.73
C LEU A 16 -35.61 -4.08 6.01
N SER A 17 -34.82 -5.10 6.33
CA SER A 17 -33.35 -4.94 6.43
C SER A 17 -32.74 -4.47 5.11
N VAL A 18 -33.28 -4.93 3.99
CA VAL A 18 -32.94 -4.49 2.62
C VAL A 18 -34.15 -3.77 2.04
N GLU A 19 -34.01 -2.48 1.79
CA GLU A 19 -35.13 -1.62 1.38
C GLU A 19 -35.48 -1.79 -0.10
N SER A 20 -36.75 -1.57 -0.45
CA SER A 20 -37.17 -1.51 -1.85
C SER A 20 -36.37 -0.44 -2.61
N GLY A 21 -35.89 -0.77 -3.81
CA GLY A 21 -35.01 0.04 -4.63
C GLY A 21 -33.51 -0.15 -4.35
N SER A 22 -33.12 -1.06 -3.45
CA SER A 22 -31.72 -1.44 -3.24
C SER A 22 -31.17 -2.27 -4.41
N ASP A 23 -29.86 -2.22 -4.60
CA ASP A 23 -29.12 -3.12 -5.48
C ASP A 23 -28.81 -4.44 -4.74
N VAL A 24 -29.06 -5.57 -5.38
CA VAL A 24 -28.74 -6.93 -4.90
C VAL A 24 -27.81 -7.62 -5.88
N ILE A 25 -26.98 -8.54 -5.40
CA ILE A 25 -26.01 -9.23 -6.26
C ILE A 25 -26.71 -10.39 -6.98
N ILE A 26 -26.50 -10.51 -8.30
CA ILE A 26 -27.03 -11.62 -9.11
C ILE A 26 -26.51 -12.95 -8.54
N GLY A 27 -27.41 -13.90 -8.25
CA GLY A 27 -27.08 -15.20 -7.67
C GLY A 27 -26.89 -15.21 -6.15
N GLN A 28 -26.97 -14.06 -5.47
CA GLN A 28 -26.71 -13.97 -4.04
C GLN A 28 -27.84 -14.56 -3.20
N GLU A 29 -27.47 -15.21 -2.11
CA GLU A 29 -28.35 -15.50 -0.99
C GLU A 29 -28.15 -14.48 0.13
N PHE A 30 -29.23 -13.89 0.63
CA PHE A 30 -29.16 -13.01 1.78
C PHE A 30 -30.32 -13.17 2.76
N ILE A 31 -30.15 -12.60 3.95
CA ILE A 31 -31.12 -12.65 5.04
C ILE A 31 -31.94 -11.37 5.02
N LEU A 32 -33.25 -11.53 4.83
CA LEU A 32 -34.22 -10.47 4.86
C LEU A 32 -34.94 -10.51 6.21
N ASN A 33 -34.62 -9.54 7.08
CA ASN A 33 -35.37 -9.32 8.31
C ASN A 33 -36.52 -8.36 8.00
N ILE A 34 -37.71 -8.75 8.40
CA ILE A 34 -38.94 -7.99 8.20
C ILE A 34 -39.52 -7.70 9.57
N GLU A 35 -39.53 -6.44 9.97
CA GLU A 35 -40.25 -5.96 11.15
C GLU A 35 -41.66 -5.54 10.73
N VAL A 36 -42.65 -6.02 11.45
CA VAL A 36 -44.07 -5.74 11.21
C VAL A 36 -44.64 -5.08 12.46
N TYR A 37 -45.19 -3.88 12.31
CA TYR A 37 -45.81 -3.09 13.37
C TYR A 37 -47.33 -3.04 13.16
N PRO A 38 -48.11 -3.92 13.80
CA PRO A 38 -49.56 -3.91 13.74
C PRO A 38 -50.16 -2.80 14.60
N ASN A 39 -51.22 -2.18 14.09
CA ASN A 39 -52.05 -1.29 14.88
C ASN A 39 -53.54 -1.54 14.59
N PRO A 40 -54.31 -2.11 15.54
CA PRO A 40 -53.90 -2.54 16.88
C PRO A 40 -53.02 -3.80 16.86
N MET A 41 -52.38 -4.11 18.00
CA MET A 41 -51.65 -5.37 18.15
C MET A 41 -52.56 -6.59 18.02
N VAL A 42 -52.08 -7.61 17.31
CA VAL A 42 -52.80 -8.86 17.03
C VAL A 42 -52.04 -10.03 17.65
N GLY A 43 -52.74 -11.03 18.20
CA GLY A 43 -52.10 -12.12 18.95
C GLY A 43 -51.28 -13.11 18.10
N SER A 44 -51.46 -13.13 16.78
CA SER A 44 -50.62 -13.89 15.86
C SER A 44 -50.59 -13.26 14.48
N ILE A 45 -49.45 -13.37 13.82
CA ILE A 45 -49.24 -12.93 12.44
C ILE A 45 -48.78 -14.12 11.61
N VAL A 46 -49.31 -14.24 10.40
CA VAL A 46 -48.72 -15.07 9.35
C VAL A 46 -48.32 -14.13 8.23
N LEU A 47 -47.05 -14.16 7.87
CA LEU A 47 -46.51 -13.39 6.76
C LEU A 47 -46.07 -14.38 5.68
N ASN A 48 -46.61 -14.23 4.49
CA ASN A 48 -46.22 -14.98 3.31
C ASN A 48 -45.52 -14.02 2.35
N MET A 49 -44.39 -14.45 1.82
CA MET A 49 -43.75 -13.75 0.70
C MET A 49 -44.20 -14.41 -0.59
N THR A 50 -44.76 -13.63 -1.51
CA THR A 50 -45.18 -14.08 -2.84
C THR A 50 -44.18 -13.56 -3.88
N PRO A 51 -43.24 -14.41 -4.35
CA PRO A 51 -42.31 -14.02 -5.41
C PRO A 51 -43.04 -13.69 -6.71
N HIS A 52 -42.60 -12.65 -7.41
CA HIS A 52 -43.08 -12.32 -8.75
C HIS A 52 -42.01 -12.56 -9.81
N GLN A 53 -40.77 -12.14 -9.53
CA GLN A 53 -39.66 -12.22 -10.47
C GLN A 53 -38.33 -12.46 -9.77
N ASN A 54 -37.58 -13.46 -10.26
CA ASN A 54 -36.15 -13.68 -10.01
C ASN A 54 -35.71 -13.71 -8.54
N ILE A 55 -36.60 -14.16 -7.64
CA ILE A 55 -36.34 -14.36 -6.22
C ILE A 55 -37.03 -15.63 -5.71
N GLU A 56 -36.37 -16.32 -4.79
CA GLU A 56 -36.87 -17.52 -4.13
C GLU A 56 -36.77 -17.36 -2.61
N VAL A 57 -37.76 -17.86 -1.86
CA VAL A 57 -37.64 -18.03 -0.41
C VAL A 57 -37.00 -19.39 -0.14
N ILE A 58 -35.77 -19.39 0.35
CA ILE A 58 -35.05 -20.63 0.70
C ILE A 58 -35.49 -21.14 2.07
N LYS A 59 -35.67 -20.22 3.02
CA LYS A 59 -36.07 -20.54 4.39
C LYS A 59 -36.84 -19.37 4.99
N GLN A 60 -37.87 -19.68 5.78
CA GLN A 60 -38.61 -18.70 6.57
C GLN A 60 -38.66 -19.18 8.03
N GLY A 61 -38.29 -18.29 8.95
CA GLY A 61 -38.45 -18.50 10.38
C GLY A 61 -39.87 -18.16 10.86
N PRO A 62 -40.26 -18.63 12.06
CA PRO A 62 -41.50 -18.19 12.69
C PRO A 62 -41.41 -16.69 13.05
N PRO A 63 -42.54 -15.97 13.13
CA PRO A 63 -42.58 -14.63 13.69
C PRO A 63 -42.17 -14.62 15.16
N ILE A 64 -41.33 -13.65 15.53
CA ILE A 64 -40.84 -13.44 16.89
C ILE A 64 -41.39 -12.10 17.37
N LEU A 65 -42.13 -12.10 18.48
CA LEU A 65 -42.61 -10.86 19.11
C LEU A 65 -41.43 -10.13 19.76
N SER A 66 -41.35 -8.81 19.58
CA SER A 66 -40.34 -7.97 20.23
C SER A 66 -40.51 -7.99 21.76
N GLU A 67 -39.44 -7.73 22.51
CA GLU A 67 -39.48 -7.77 23.98
C GLU A 67 -40.45 -6.75 24.59
N ASP A 68 -40.65 -5.62 23.92
CA ASP A 68 -41.60 -4.58 24.30
C ASP A 68 -43.02 -4.80 23.74
N GLU A 69 -43.24 -5.93 23.06
CA GLU A 69 -44.51 -6.33 22.44
C GLU A 69 -45.06 -5.29 21.44
N THR A 70 -44.18 -4.54 20.76
CA THR A 70 -44.56 -3.48 19.79
C THR A 70 -44.39 -3.87 18.32
N TYR A 71 -43.68 -4.93 18.00
CA TYR A 71 -43.57 -5.46 16.63
C TYR A 71 -43.26 -6.95 16.57
N TYR A 72 -43.44 -7.54 15.39
CA TYR A 72 -42.97 -8.88 15.07
C TYR A 72 -41.79 -8.84 14.13
N THR A 73 -40.76 -9.63 14.39
CA THR A 73 -39.63 -9.88 13.47
C THR A 73 -39.82 -11.21 12.77
N ILE A 74 -39.77 -11.21 11.45
CA ILE A 74 -39.72 -12.43 10.62
C ILE A 74 -38.40 -12.43 9.86
N ILE A 75 -37.68 -13.54 9.95
CA ILE A 75 -36.38 -13.73 9.30
C ILE A 75 -36.56 -14.69 8.12
N MET A 76 -36.18 -14.24 6.93
CA MET A 76 -36.18 -15.06 5.72
C MET A 76 -34.78 -15.15 5.13
N THR A 77 -34.41 -16.32 4.61
CA THR A 77 -33.31 -16.45 3.66
C THR A 77 -33.91 -16.43 2.26
N VAL A 78 -33.48 -15.48 1.44
CA VAL A 78 -33.91 -15.35 0.05
C VAL A 78 -32.72 -15.54 -0.90
N ALA A 79 -32.98 -16.06 -2.10
CA ALA A 79 -31.99 -16.22 -3.16
C ALA A 79 -32.40 -15.42 -4.40
N ILE A 80 -31.45 -14.72 -4.99
CA ILE A 80 -31.60 -14.01 -6.27
C ILE A 80 -31.22 -14.94 -7.41
N ASP A 81 -32.02 -14.97 -8.47
CA ASP A 81 -31.74 -15.80 -9.64
C ASP A 81 -30.36 -15.45 -10.25
N SER A 82 -29.55 -16.48 -10.47
CA SER A 82 -28.20 -16.35 -11.03
C SER A 82 -28.18 -16.18 -12.56
N THR A 83 -29.31 -16.39 -13.22
CA THR A 83 -29.47 -16.33 -14.68
C THR A 83 -29.86 -14.95 -15.20
N ILE A 84 -30.11 -13.98 -14.31
CA ILE A 84 -30.46 -12.60 -14.69
C ILE A 84 -29.35 -12.01 -15.55
N ASN A 85 -29.73 -11.46 -16.70
CA ASN A 85 -28.82 -10.70 -17.54
C ASN A 85 -28.49 -9.36 -16.85
N PRO A 86 -27.21 -9.03 -16.58
CA PRO A 86 -26.85 -7.79 -15.89
C PRO A 86 -27.37 -6.51 -16.57
N LYS A 87 -27.60 -6.54 -17.89
CA LYS A 87 -28.14 -5.40 -18.65
C LYS A 87 -29.61 -5.11 -18.35
N ASP A 88 -30.35 -6.12 -17.91
CA ASP A 88 -31.79 -6.05 -17.63
C ASP A 88 -32.06 -5.98 -16.12
N GLY A 89 -31.06 -5.60 -15.33
CA GLY A 89 -31.06 -5.69 -13.87
C GLY A 89 -31.97 -4.72 -13.13
N ASP A 90 -32.44 -3.64 -13.77
CA ASP A 90 -33.29 -2.63 -13.12
C ASP A 90 -34.67 -3.20 -12.76
N ASN A 91 -35.04 -3.16 -11.49
CA ASN A 91 -36.27 -3.76 -10.96
C ASN A 91 -36.46 -5.25 -11.35
N ALA A 92 -35.38 -5.96 -11.68
CA ALA A 92 -35.42 -7.33 -12.16
C ALA A 92 -35.92 -8.32 -11.09
N VAL A 93 -35.88 -7.93 -9.82
CA VAL A 93 -36.31 -8.74 -8.69
C VAL A 93 -37.54 -8.11 -8.07
N SER A 94 -38.61 -8.88 -7.87
CA SER A 94 -39.80 -8.38 -7.18
C SER A 94 -40.62 -9.44 -6.46
N PHE A 95 -41.29 -9.03 -5.39
CA PHE A 95 -42.17 -9.84 -4.58
C PHE A 95 -43.17 -8.96 -3.81
N THR A 96 -44.20 -9.59 -3.23
CA THR A 96 -45.13 -8.96 -2.31
C THR A 96 -45.12 -9.66 -0.97
N LEU A 97 -45.53 -8.94 0.08
CA LEU A 97 -45.70 -9.47 1.43
C LEU A 97 -47.19 -9.52 1.76
N ASP A 98 -47.73 -10.72 1.89
CA ASP A 98 -49.12 -10.95 2.27
C ASP A 98 -49.17 -11.28 3.77
N ILE A 99 -49.79 -10.40 4.54
CA ILE A 99 -49.89 -10.54 6.00
C ILE A 99 -51.36 -10.81 6.35
N ASN A 100 -51.62 -11.96 6.98
CA ASN A 100 -52.98 -12.33 7.37
C ASN A 100 -53.60 -11.29 8.31
N GLY A 101 -54.82 -10.85 8.00
CA GLY A 101 -55.57 -9.86 8.81
C GLY A 101 -55.47 -8.42 8.32
N VAL A 102 -54.77 -8.15 7.21
CA VAL A 102 -54.65 -6.81 6.60
C VAL A 102 -55.26 -6.80 5.20
N THR A 103 -56.11 -5.81 4.91
CA THR A 103 -56.82 -5.67 3.63
C THR A 103 -56.11 -4.74 2.63
N SER A 104 -54.92 -4.23 2.93
CA SER A 104 -54.15 -3.40 2.00
C SER A 104 -53.50 -4.26 0.93
N SER A 105 -53.74 -3.97 -0.35
CA SER A 105 -52.97 -4.54 -1.46
C SER A 105 -51.49 -4.20 -1.26
N PRO A 106 -50.61 -5.19 -1.05
CA PRO A 106 -49.20 -4.92 -0.84
C PRO A 106 -48.61 -4.33 -2.12
N SER A 107 -47.96 -3.17 -2.00
CA SER A 107 -47.15 -2.64 -3.10
C SER A 107 -45.98 -3.58 -3.34
N PRO A 108 -45.64 -3.91 -4.60
CA PRO A 108 -44.53 -4.80 -4.89
C PRO A 108 -43.22 -4.16 -4.41
N ILE A 109 -42.46 -4.94 -3.65
CA ILE A 109 -41.07 -4.63 -3.30
C ILE A 109 -40.22 -5.00 -4.50
N LYS A 110 -39.29 -4.12 -4.87
CA LYS A 110 -38.46 -4.26 -6.06
C LYS A 110 -36.99 -4.06 -5.71
N TYR A 111 -36.12 -4.88 -6.26
CA TYR A 111 -34.67 -4.68 -6.18
C TYR A 111 -34.05 -4.63 -7.57
N ASN A 112 -32.89 -4.00 -7.66
CA ASN A 112 -32.09 -3.98 -8.88
C ASN A 112 -31.02 -5.08 -8.79
N ALA A 113 -30.99 -6.00 -9.74
CA ALA A 113 -30.00 -7.06 -9.76
C ALA A 113 -28.72 -6.59 -10.49
N ARG A 114 -27.56 -6.68 -9.83
CA ARG A 114 -26.27 -6.21 -10.36
C ARG A 114 -25.21 -7.29 -10.29
N LYS A 115 -24.26 -7.24 -11.24
CA LYS A 115 -23.01 -8.01 -11.16
C LYS A 115 -21.96 -7.17 -10.42
N ILE A 116 -21.65 -7.56 -9.20
CA ILE A 116 -20.66 -6.86 -8.37
C ILE A 116 -19.24 -7.00 -8.95
N ASP A 117 -18.47 -5.92 -8.84
CA ASP A 117 -17.01 -5.97 -8.98
C ASP A 117 -16.41 -6.51 -7.67
N LEU A 118 -15.90 -7.73 -7.69
CA LEU A 118 -15.38 -8.38 -6.49
C LEU A 118 -14.21 -7.64 -5.85
N TYR A 119 -13.42 -6.86 -6.63
CA TYR A 119 -12.32 -6.07 -6.07
C TYR A 119 -12.81 -4.87 -5.26
N SER A 120 -14.05 -4.40 -5.52
CA SER A 120 -14.66 -3.27 -4.81
C SER A 120 -15.13 -3.61 -3.39
N ILE A 121 -15.05 -4.88 -2.97
CA ILE A 121 -15.52 -5.37 -1.67
C ILE A 121 -14.41 -5.33 -0.62
N GLN A 122 -13.14 -5.26 -1.04
CA GLN A 122 -12.00 -5.22 -0.12
C GLN A 122 -12.04 -3.96 0.74
N LEU A 123 -12.10 -4.14 2.05
CA LEU A 123 -12.13 -3.09 3.06
C LEU A 123 -10.73 -2.53 3.28
N GLN A 124 -10.67 -1.21 3.39
CA GLN A 124 -9.52 -0.46 3.88
C GLN A 124 -9.78 -0.04 5.33
N THR A 125 -8.72 0.03 6.11
CA THR A 125 -8.77 0.45 7.51
C THR A 125 -8.28 1.89 7.66
N SER A 126 -8.86 2.62 8.61
CA SER A 126 -8.37 3.97 8.95
C SER A 126 -6.99 3.92 9.60
N GLU A 127 -6.69 2.84 10.33
CA GLU A 127 -5.45 2.61 11.06
C GLU A 127 -5.16 1.11 11.09
N GLN A 128 -3.87 0.74 11.07
CA GLN A 128 -3.44 -0.67 11.08
C GLN A 128 -3.31 -1.26 12.49
N TYR A 129 -3.28 -0.41 13.51
CA TYR A 129 -3.27 -0.83 14.91
C TYR A 129 -3.94 0.23 15.78
N PHE A 130 -4.30 -0.17 17.00
CA PHE A 130 -4.86 0.73 17.98
C PHE A 130 -4.54 0.26 19.41
N VAL A 131 -4.32 1.20 20.33
CA VAL A 131 -4.03 0.89 21.74
C VAL A 131 -5.33 0.89 22.56
N SER A 132 -5.75 -0.28 23.05
CA SER A 132 -7.00 -0.45 23.77
C SER A 132 -7.16 0.53 24.94
N PRO A 133 -8.38 1.05 25.14
CA PRO A 133 -8.64 2.16 26.05
C PRO A 133 -8.55 1.72 27.51
N GLU A 134 -8.13 2.65 28.39
CA GLU A 134 -8.10 2.44 29.84
C GLU A 134 -9.49 2.48 30.47
N GLU A 135 -10.45 3.15 29.81
CA GLU A 135 -11.83 3.24 30.26
C GLU A 135 -12.79 2.54 29.30
N SER A 136 -14.02 2.30 29.77
CA SER A 136 -15.06 1.69 28.94
C SER A 136 -15.28 2.54 27.69
N ASN A 137 -15.02 1.93 26.54
CA ASN A 137 -15.13 2.58 25.24
C ASN A 137 -16.49 2.24 24.62
N LYS A 138 -17.49 2.98 25.09
CA LYS A 138 -18.84 2.87 24.55
C LYS A 138 -18.87 3.49 23.16
N PRO A 139 -19.58 2.89 22.18
CA PRO A 139 -19.74 3.50 20.87
C PRO A 139 -20.33 4.90 20.95
N SER A 140 -19.61 5.90 20.42
CA SER A 140 -20.05 7.29 20.31
C SER A 140 -19.13 8.05 19.34
N ASP A 141 -19.57 9.23 18.87
CA ASP A 141 -18.72 10.11 18.05
C ASP A 141 -17.71 10.93 18.87
N GLN A 142 -17.88 11.06 20.20
CA GLN A 142 -17.06 11.94 21.04
C GLN A 142 -16.26 11.15 22.07
N GLY A 143 -14.94 11.19 21.94
CA GLY A 143 -14.02 10.59 22.92
C GLY A 143 -13.94 9.06 22.86
N SER A 144 -14.67 8.41 21.95
CA SER A 144 -14.52 6.98 21.68
C SER A 144 -13.38 6.74 20.72
N ASN A 145 -12.68 5.63 20.96
CA ASN A 145 -11.61 5.16 20.11
C ASN A 145 -12.12 4.04 19.21
N TYR A 146 -11.94 4.13 17.90
CA TYR A 146 -12.39 3.09 16.97
C TYR A 146 -11.52 3.02 15.72
N ILE A 147 -11.59 1.88 15.04
CA ILE A 147 -11.10 1.73 13.68
C ILE A 147 -12.29 1.71 12.73
N THR A 148 -12.22 2.49 11.65
CA THR A 148 -13.20 2.42 10.58
C THR A 148 -12.70 1.44 9.51
N TYR A 149 -13.55 0.48 9.17
CA TYR A 149 -13.41 -0.33 7.97
C TYR A 149 -14.30 0.26 6.90
N LYS A 150 -13.78 0.47 5.70
CA LYS A 150 -14.51 1.16 4.62
C LYS A 150 -14.10 0.68 3.24
N THR A 151 -15.09 0.59 2.36
CA THR A 151 -14.88 0.47 0.91
C THR A 151 -16.05 1.10 0.16
N THR A 152 -16.01 1.09 -1.17
CA THR A 152 -17.13 1.49 -2.03
C THR A 152 -17.44 0.37 -3.00
N LEU A 153 -18.66 -0.15 -2.94
CA LEU A 153 -19.11 -1.25 -3.78
C LEU A 153 -19.45 -0.76 -5.18
N PHE A 154 -18.93 -1.44 -6.20
CA PHE A 154 -19.14 -1.09 -7.59
C PHE A 154 -19.76 -2.23 -8.39
N TYR A 155 -20.50 -1.87 -9.43
CA TYR A 155 -20.88 -2.70 -10.56
C TYR A 155 -20.47 -2.03 -11.88
N ASP A 156 -20.47 -2.77 -12.99
CA ASP A 156 -20.11 -2.27 -14.32
C ASP A 156 -18.79 -1.47 -14.37
N SER A 157 -17.81 -1.84 -13.54
CA SER A 157 -16.49 -1.20 -13.48
C SER A 157 -16.51 0.32 -13.21
N ASN A 158 -17.43 0.82 -12.35
CA ASN A 158 -17.34 2.10 -11.57
C ASN A 158 -18.70 2.68 -11.11
N LYS A 159 -19.83 1.98 -11.27
CA LYS A 159 -21.13 2.49 -10.78
C LYS A 159 -21.39 2.01 -9.35
N PRO A 160 -21.76 2.89 -8.41
CA PRO A 160 -21.95 2.50 -7.01
C PRO A 160 -23.15 1.57 -6.84
N MET A 161 -23.03 0.55 -5.98
CA MET A 161 -24.13 -0.33 -5.60
C MET A 161 -24.79 0.14 -4.31
N LYS A 162 -26.03 0.62 -4.37
CA LYS A 162 -26.76 1.23 -3.26
C LYS A 162 -27.51 0.18 -2.42
N GLY A 163 -27.45 0.29 -1.09
CA GLY A 163 -28.28 -0.53 -0.20
C GLY A 163 -27.95 -2.02 -0.25
N THR A 164 -26.78 -2.39 -0.77
CA THR A 164 -26.43 -3.77 -1.08
C THR A 164 -26.03 -4.53 0.17
N PRO A 165 -26.68 -5.67 0.48
CA PRO A 165 -26.35 -6.47 1.64
C PRO A 165 -25.03 -7.22 1.43
N ILE A 166 -24.08 -7.04 2.35
CA ILE A 166 -22.80 -7.75 2.42
C ILE A 166 -22.61 -8.24 3.84
N TYR A 167 -21.96 -9.39 3.99
CA TYR A 167 -21.63 -9.95 5.29
C TYR A 167 -20.17 -9.68 5.66
N ILE A 168 -19.92 -9.50 6.95
CA ILE A 168 -18.57 -9.53 7.53
C ILE A 168 -18.45 -10.62 8.58
N THR A 169 -17.28 -11.25 8.66
CA THR A 169 -16.94 -12.24 9.68
C THR A 169 -15.45 -12.16 10.04
N SER A 170 -15.02 -12.95 11.02
CA SER A 170 -13.61 -13.18 11.30
C SER A 170 -13.07 -14.36 10.48
N SER A 171 -11.83 -14.27 10.01
CA SER A 171 -11.14 -15.35 9.29
C SER A 171 -11.03 -16.65 10.11
N GLU A 172 -10.95 -16.56 11.44
CA GLU A 172 -10.80 -17.69 12.34
C GLU A 172 -12.15 -18.08 12.96
N ASN A 173 -12.63 -19.27 12.61
CA ASN A 173 -13.87 -19.89 13.12
C ASN A 173 -15.18 -19.14 12.82
N GLY A 174 -15.13 -18.07 12.02
CA GLY A 174 -16.30 -17.31 11.64
C GLY A 174 -16.91 -16.51 12.79
N PHE A 175 -16.18 -16.18 13.85
CA PHE A 175 -16.66 -15.32 14.94
C PHE A 175 -15.80 -14.07 15.05
N ILE A 176 -16.39 -12.88 14.88
CA ILE A 176 -15.72 -11.66 15.30
C ILE A 176 -15.53 -11.75 16.82
N PRO A 177 -14.31 -11.59 17.34
CA PRO A 177 -14.04 -11.78 18.75
C PRO A 177 -14.89 -10.85 19.63
N GLU A 178 -15.34 -11.33 20.79
CA GLU A 178 -16.15 -10.54 21.74
C GLU A 178 -15.39 -9.33 22.30
N GLU A 179 -14.08 -9.24 22.08
CA GLU A 179 -13.22 -8.12 22.46
C GLU A 179 -13.43 -6.84 21.63
N VAL A 180 -14.30 -6.88 20.61
CA VAL A 180 -14.68 -5.71 19.81
C VAL A 180 -16.19 -5.56 19.69
N ILE A 181 -16.66 -4.32 19.75
CA ILE A 181 -18.04 -3.96 19.45
C ILE A 181 -18.08 -3.43 18.01
N ILE A 182 -18.92 -4.03 17.16
CA ILE A 182 -19.09 -3.57 15.78
C ILE A 182 -20.37 -2.73 15.68
N THR A 183 -20.27 -1.55 15.09
CA THR A 183 -21.42 -0.68 14.82
C THR A 183 -21.47 -0.24 13.38
N ILE A 184 -22.66 0.17 12.94
CA ILE A 184 -22.84 0.93 11.70
C ILE A 184 -22.01 2.23 11.81
N ASP A 185 -21.37 2.62 10.70
CA ASP A 185 -20.64 3.88 10.58
C ASP A 185 -21.61 5.02 10.21
N ASP A 186 -22.51 5.32 11.14
CA ASP A 186 -23.43 6.45 11.07
C ASP A 186 -23.54 7.15 12.43
N ASN A 187 -24.33 8.22 12.50
CA ASN A 187 -24.49 8.98 13.75
C ASN A 187 -25.27 8.21 14.84
N THR A 188 -25.84 7.04 14.53
CA THR A 188 -26.63 6.26 15.49
C THR A 188 -25.77 5.30 16.31
N HIS A 189 -24.59 4.92 15.79
CA HIS A 189 -23.69 3.92 16.40
C HIS A 189 -24.40 2.62 16.74
N LYS A 190 -25.44 2.26 15.99
CA LYS A 190 -26.23 1.06 16.27
C LYS A 190 -25.33 -0.18 16.18
N THR A 191 -25.26 -0.93 17.28
CA THR A 191 -24.61 -2.24 17.31
C THR A 191 -25.31 -3.16 16.32
N ILE A 192 -24.52 -3.94 15.59
CA ILE A 192 -25.06 -4.86 14.60
C ILE A 192 -25.25 -6.22 15.26
N ASP A 193 -26.42 -6.80 15.07
CA ASP A 193 -26.71 -8.13 15.60
C ASP A 193 -25.99 -9.22 14.80
N VAL A 194 -25.52 -10.24 15.53
CA VAL A 194 -24.91 -11.43 14.92
C VAL A 194 -26.00 -12.27 14.27
N VAL A 195 -25.73 -12.70 13.05
CA VAL A 195 -26.59 -13.59 12.28
C VAL A 195 -25.89 -14.93 12.08
N ASN A 196 -26.64 -16.03 12.27
CA ASN A 196 -26.10 -17.38 12.23
C ASN A 196 -26.65 -18.14 11.02
N LYS A 197 -25.77 -18.77 10.22
CA LYS A 197 -26.16 -19.72 9.15
C LYS A 197 -25.21 -20.92 9.13
N GLY A 198 -25.71 -22.06 9.61
CA GLY A 198 -24.89 -23.26 9.78
C GLY A 198 -23.81 -23.03 10.83
N ALA A 199 -22.54 -23.22 10.46
CA ALA A 199 -21.38 -22.98 11.33
C ALA A 199 -20.82 -21.55 11.23
N TYR A 200 -21.40 -20.69 10.37
CA TYR A 200 -20.91 -19.33 10.17
C TYR A 200 -21.69 -18.33 11.03
N HIS A 201 -20.95 -17.44 11.69
CA HIS A 201 -21.47 -16.26 12.36
C HIS A 201 -21.01 -15.02 11.60
N PHE A 202 -21.93 -14.09 11.35
CA PHE A 202 -21.61 -12.92 10.55
C PHE A 202 -22.50 -11.76 10.91
N TYR A 203 -22.04 -10.57 10.56
CA TYR A 203 -22.81 -9.35 10.68
C TYR A 203 -23.24 -8.96 9.27
N MET A 204 -24.53 -8.73 9.09
CA MET A 204 -25.05 -8.23 7.82
C MET A 204 -25.10 -6.71 7.86
N LEU A 205 -24.48 -6.10 6.87
CA LEU A 205 -24.43 -4.66 6.69
C LEU A 205 -24.91 -4.34 5.27
N LYS A 206 -25.34 -3.10 5.05
CA LYS A 206 -25.70 -2.62 3.71
C LYS A 206 -24.89 -1.38 3.35
N SER A 207 -24.59 -1.23 2.07
CA SER A 207 -24.00 0.01 1.58
C SER A 207 -24.98 1.19 1.66
N ASP A 208 -24.45 2.40 1.75
CA ASP A 208 -25.22 3.63 1.73
C ASP A 208 -25.74 3.96 0.31
N PRO A 209 -26.50 5.05 0.11
CA PRO A 209 -26.96 5.48 -1.22
C PRO A 209 -25.87 5.78 -2.26
N LYS A 210 -24.62 5.96 -1.84
CA LYS A 210 -23.44 6.19 -2.68
C LYS A 210 -22.60 4.92 -2.87
N GLY A 211 -23.08 3.78 -2.37
CA GLY A 211 -22.37 2.50 -2.41
C GLY A 211 -21.23 2.38 -1.41
N VAL A 212 -21.09 3.31 -0.47
CA VAL A 212 -20.10 3.21 0.60
C VAL A 212 -20.53 2.13 1.57
N PHE A 213 -19.65 1.16 1.79
CA PHE A 213 -19.83 0.10 2.76
C PHE A 213 -18.81 0.32 3.89
N SER A 214 -19.30 0.73 5.06
CA SER A 214 -18.44 1.01 6.21
C SER A 214 -19.06 0.63 7.55
N PHE A 215 -18.19 0.32 8.50
CA PHE A 215 -18.53 0.04 9.89
C PHE A 215 -17.36 0.44 10.80
N ARG A 216 -17.65 0.55 12.09
CA ARG A 216 -16.65 0.87 13.12
C ARG A 216 -16.45 -0.33 14.04
N ALA A 217 -15.19 -0.58 14.39
CA ALA A 217 -14.81 -1.55 15.40
C ALA A 217 -14.26 -0.82 16.63
N TYR A 218 -14.95 -0.98 17.77
CA TYR A 218 -14.56 -0.38 19.05
C TYR A 218 -13.90 -1.45 19.92
N PRO A 219 -12.62 -1.30 20.28
CA PRO A 219 -11.94 -2.20 21.20
C PRO A 219 -12.53 -2.08 22.62
N ILE A 220 -12.64 -3.21 23.30
CA ILE A 220 -13.02 -3.27 24.71
C ILE A 220 -11.80 -2.93 25.60
N LYS A 221 -12.10 -2.29 26.75
CA LYS A 221 -11.12 -1.88 27.77
C LYS A 221 -10.13 -3.01 28.10
N ASN A 222 -8.84 -2.70 28.02
CA ASN A 222 -7.72 -3.58 28.38
C ASN A 222 -7.74 -4.96 27.69
N LYS A 223 -8.34 -5.07 26.51
CA LYS A 223 -8.28 -6.28 25.69
C LYS A 223 -7.28 -6.11 24.57
N THR A 224 -6.63 -7.21 24.21
CA THR A 224 -5.80 -7.34 23.01
C THR A 224 -6.59 -8.11 21.98
N ASN A 225 -6.27 -7.94 20.70
CA ASN A 225 -6.70 -8.86 19.67
C ASN A 225 -5.90 -8.69 18.37
N ILE A 226 -5.97 -9.69 17.50
CA ILE A 226 -5.59 -9.59 16.09
C ILE A 226 -6.89 -9.71 15.31
N LEU A 227 -7.38 -8.59 14.79
CA LEU A 227 -8.68 -8.51 14.16
C LEU A 227 -8.55 -8.75 12.65
N ASP A 228 -8.77 -10.00 12.26
CA ASP A 228 -8.76 -10.44 10.86
C ASP A 228 -10.20 -10.48 10.30
N ILE A 229 -10.66 -9.37 9.72
CA ILE A 229 -12.00 -9.30 9.13
C ILE A 229 -12.00 -9.80 7.69
N SER A 230 -12.96 -10.64 7.35
CA SER A 230 -13.29 -11.03 5.98
C SER A 230 -14.68 -10.53 5.59
N THR A 231 -14.87 -10.19 4.32
CA THR A 231 -16.19 -9.96 3.72
C THR A 231 -16.68 -11.22 3.03
N LEU A 232 -17.98 -11.49 3.07
CA LEU A 232 -18.58 -12.70 2.53
C LEU A 232 -19.79 -12.41 1.66
N ILE A 233 -19.90 -13.18 0.57
CA ILE A 233 -21.12 -13.28 -0.24
C ILE A 233 -21.48 -14.76 -0.37
N PHE A 234 -22.71 -15.10 0.02
CA PHE A 234 -23.28 -16.42 -0.23
C PHE A 234 -23.92 -16.45 -1.61
N PHE A 235 -23.66 -17.52 -2.36
CA PHE A 235 -24.29 -17.78 -3.65
C PHE A 235 -25.08 -19.08 -3.60
N GLN A 236 -26.17 -19.15 -4.36
CA GLN A 236 -27.02 -20.33 -4.37
C GLN A 236 -26.25 -21.56 -4.87
N ASN A 237 -26.32 -22.66 -4.11
CA ASN A 237 -25.66 -23.93 -4.42
C ASN A 237 -24.13 -23.85 -4.61
N GLN A 238 -23.47 -22.84 -4.04
CA GLN A 238 -22.03 -22.62 -4.16
C GLN A 238 -21.40 -22.33 -2.80
N SER A 239 -20.08 -22.52 -2.71
CA SER A 239 -19.32 -22.07 -1.54
C SER A 239 -19.35 -20.54 -1.47
N PRO A 240 -19.40 -19.96 -0.25
CA PRO A 240 -19.34 -18.51 -0.11
C PRO A 240 -18.02 -17.96 -0.68
N ILE A 241 -18.09 -16.81 -1.34
CA ILE A 241 -16.90 -16.04 -1.67
C ILE A 241 -16.46 -15.33 -0.39
N ILE A 242 -15.23 -15.59 0.05
CA ILE A 242 -14.61 -14.96 1.22
C ILE A 242 -13.45 -14.12 0.73
N ILE A 243 -13.50 -12.81 1.00
CA ILE A 243 -12.44 -11.87 0.65
C ILE A 243 -11.79 -11.41 1.96
N PRO A 244 -10.50 -11.75 2.19
CA PRO A 244 -9.79 -11.29 3.37
C PRO A 244 -9.51 -9.79 3.25
N ASN A 245 -9.64 -9.07 4.37
CA ASN A 245 -9.34 -7.64 4.43
C ASN A 245 -8.10 -7.38 5.29
N GLU A 246 -7.75 -6.11 5.44
CA GLU A 246 -6.63 -5.70 6.27
C GLU A 246 -6.82 -6.13 7.73
N THR A 247 -5.77 -6.76 8.27
CA THR A 247 -5.65 -7.10 9.69
C THR A 247 -5.41 -5.85 10.51
N VAL A 248 -6.10 -5.74 11.64
CA VAL A 248 -5.87 -4.66 12.61
C VAL A 248 -5.42 -5.22 13.95
N TYR A 249 -4.37 -4.63 14.51
CA TYR A 249 -3.80 -5.06 15.79
C TYR A 249 -4.32 -4.21 16.95
N ILE A 250 -5.03 -4.83 17.89
CA ILE A 250 -5.49 -4.17 19.10
C ILE A 250 -4.49 -4.49 20.20
N LEU A 251 -3.73 -3.48 20.64
CA LEU A 251 -2.67 -3.63 21.63
C LEU A 251 -3.12 -3.13 22.99
N THR A 252 -2.76 -3.80 24.09
CA THR A 252 -2.96 -3.22 25.44
C THR A 252 -1.99 -2.08 25.68
N LYS A 253 -2.29 -1.11 26.55
CA LYS A 253 -1.36 0.00 26.84
C LYS A 253 0.05 -0.49 27.23
N PRO A 254 1.12 0.20 26.78
CA PRO A 254 2.48 -0.08 27.24
C PRO A 254 2.59 -0.04 28.76
N PRO A 255 3.47 -0.88 29.35
CA PRO A 255 3.71 -0.85 30.79
C PRO A 255 4.27 0.50 31.22
N LYS A 256 3.95 0.91 32.45
CA LYS A 256 4.49 2.16 33.04
C LYS A 256 5.90 1.96 33.59
N ASP A 257 6.22 0.75 34.02
CA ASP A 257 7.53 0.40 34.56
C ASP A 257 8.48 -0.02 33.42
N SER A 258 9.67 0.57 33.39
CA SER A 258 10.72 0.20 32.45
C SER A 258 11.19 -1.26 32.58
N PHE A 259 11.02 -1.87 33.76
CA PHE A 259 11.39 -3.28 33.99
C PHE A 259 10.43 -4.30 33.38
N ASP A 260 9.23 -3.86 32.99
CA ASP A 260 8.22 -4.73 32.36
C ASP A 260 8.39 -4.79 30.82
N TYR A 261 9.33 -4.01 30.26
CA TYR A 261 9.66 -4.09 28.85
C TYR A 261 10.50 -5.33 28.55
N ILE A 262 10.22 -5.96 27.40
CA ILE A 262 11.06 -7.04 26.87
C ILE A 262 12.30 -6.48 26.18
N ASP A 263 13.25 -7.37 25.87
CA ASP A 263 14.52 -7.03 25.24
C ASP A 263 14.35 -6.13 24.00
N SER A 264 15.24 -5.15 23.88
CA SER A 264 15.33 -4.31 22.69
C SER A 264 15.65 -5.11 21.42
N PRO A 265 15.16 -4.68 20.24
CA PRO A 265 15.55 -5.29 18.98
C PRO A 265 17.04 -5.08 18.73
N VAL A 266 17.74 -6.12 18.27
CA VAL A 266 19.14 -6.05 17.89
C VAL A 266 19.21 -5.78 16.38
N ILE A 267 19.68 -4.60 15.99
CA ILE A 267 19.87 -4.25 14.58
C ILE A 267 21.25 -4.72 14.13
N ASN A 268 21.31 -5.65 13.19
CA ASN A 268 22.57 -6.13 12.65
C ASN A 268 23.24 -5.00 11.84
N GLY A 269 24.50 -4.69 12.16
CA GLY A 269 25.25 -3.62 11.49
C GLY A 269 25.06 -2.22 12.09
N LEU A 270 24.33 -2.10 13.20
CA LEU A 270 24.29 -0.89 14.02
C LEU A 270 25.59 -0.77 14.83
N ASP A 271 26.34 0.31 14.62
CA ASP A 271 27.55 0.63 15.39
C ASP A 271 27.29 1.85 16.28
N GLY A 272 27.17 1.62 17.59
CA GLY A 272 26.64 2.61 18.53
C GLY A 272 25.18 2.94 18.19
N MET A 273 24.94 4.11 17.60
CA MET A 273 23.62 4.52 17.09
C MET A 273 23.59 4.62 15.56
N ILE A 274 24.73 4.43 14.89
CA ILE A 274 24.85 4.72 13.46
C ILE A 274 24.52 3.45 12.68
N LEU A 275 23.49 3.53 11.86
CA LEU A 275 23.13 2.48 10.91
C LEU A 275 23.59 2.89 9.52
N ASN A 276 24.59 2.16 9.00
CA ASN A 276 25.05 2.30 7.63
C ASN A 276 24.40 1.22 6.77
N PRO A 277 23.88 1.55 5.58
CA PRO A 277 23.34 0.53 4.71
C PRO A 277 24.45 -0.40 4.21
N ALA A 278 24.17 -1.69 4.20
CA ALA A 278 25.05 -2.67 3.59
C ALA A 278 25.19 -2.42 2.08
N GLU A 279 26.38 -2.73 1.53
CA GLU A 279 26.68 -2.59 0.10
C GLU A 279 25.64 -3.36 -0.73
N ASP A 280 24.92 -2.66 -1.62
CA ASP A 280 23.83 -3.18 -2.47
C ASP A 280 22.60 -3.80 -1.73
N SER A 281 22.35 -3.43 -0.46
CA SER A 281 21.13 -3.85 0.27
C SER A 281 20.13 -2.71 0.43
N THR A 282 18.84 -3.00 0.22
CA THR A 282 17.71 -2.10 0.51
C THR A 282 17.11 -2.34 1.90
N THR A 283 17.55 -3.39 2.58
CA THR A 283 17.05 -3.79 3.90
C THR A 283 18.19 -4.00 4.91
N PHE A 284 17.83 -3.94 6.19
CA PHE A 284 18.66 -4.38 7.31
C PHE A 284 17.99 -5.54 8.04
N ILE A 285 18.80 -6.30 8.76
CA ILE A 285 18.30 -7.43 9.55
C ILE A 285 18.13 -6.99 11.00
N VAL A 286 16.94 -7.25 11.54
CA VAL A 286 16.62 -7.13 12.96
C VAL A 286 16.54 -8.50 13.57
N THR A 287 17.13 -8.64 14.75
CA THR A 287 17.11 -9.83 15.56
C THR A 287 16.29 -9.58 16.82
N ILE A 288 15.35 -10.48 17.11
CA ILE A 288 14.53 -10.47 18.33
C ILE A 288 14.79 -11.77 19.10
N ASN A 289 15.13 -11.64 20.37
CA ASN A 289 15.27 -12.77 21.29
C ASN A 289 13.90 -13.34 21.65
N ASN A 290 13.88 -14.61 22.04
CA ASN A 290 12.69 -15.20 22.66
C ASN A 290 12.28 -14.42 23.93
N TYR A 291 10.98 -14.26 24.12
CA TYR A 291 10.39 -13.55 25.25
C TYR A 291 9.38 -14.43 26.02
N PRO A 292 9.00 -14.07 27.26
CA PRO A 292 8.07 -14.86 28.04
C PRO A 292 6.71 -15.07 27.35
N GLN A 293 6.20 -16.30 27.44
CA GLN A 293 4.89 -16.68 26.86
C GLN A 293 4.77 -16.40 25.36
N ILE A 294 5.86 -16.66 24.62
CA ILE A 294 5.87 -16.64 23.16
C ILE A 294 4.88 -17.68 22.60
N SER A 295 4.11 -17.28 21.60
CA SER A 295 3.15 -18.15 20.91
C SER A 295 3.36 -18.11 19.40
N PRO A 296 3.14 -19.21 18.66
CA PRO A 296 3.16 -19.19 17.19
C PRO A 296 2.10 -18.26 16.57
N THR A 297 1.09 -17.87 17.36
CA THR A 297 0.03 -16.93 16.95
C THR A 297 0.40 -15.47 17.19
N ASP A 298 1.49 -15.20 17.91
CA ASP A 298 1.93 -13.84 18.18
C ASP A 298 2.40 -13.15 16.90
N LYS A 299 2.27 -11.83 16.90
CA LYS A 299 2.56 -10.97 15.76
C LYS A 299 3.46 -9.84 16.22
N ILE A 300 4.62 -9.70 15.58
CA ILE A 300 5.60 -8.66 15.91
C ILE A 300 5.35 -7.43 15.05
N ILE A 301 5.24 -6.27 15.67
CA ILE A 301 4.96 -5.00 15.03
C ILE A 301 6.09 -4.04 15.34
N PHE A 302 6.77 -3.54 14.31
CA PHE A 302 7.88 -2.60 14.45
C PHE A 302 7.40 -1.17 14.40
N PHE A 303 8.02 -0.31 15.21
CA PHE A 303 7.71 1.11 15.30
C PHE A 303 8.98 1.95 15.17
N THR A 304 8.85 3.08 14.48
CA THR A 304 9.85 4.15 14.50
C THR A 304 9.24 5.43 15.01
N GLN A 305 10.01 6.18 15.78
CA GLN A 305 9.61 7.49 16.28
C GLN A 305 10.77 8.49 16.18
N ASN A 306 10.49 9.76 15.87
CA ASN A 306 11.47 10.80 16.17
C ASN A 306 11.44 11.09 17.69
N ILE A 307 12.61 11.19 18.32
CA ILE A 307 12.74 11.43 19.78
C ILE A 307 12.03 12.72 20.25
N ASN A 308 11.79 13.67 19.34
CA ASN A 308 11.11 14.93 19.65
C ASN A 308 9.59 14.90 19.42
N ASP A 309 9.04 13.82 18.87
CA ASP A 309 7.61 13.67 18.65
C ASP A 309 6.90 13.16 19.92
N ASP A 310 5.58 13.32 19.99
CA ASP A 310 4.76 12.79 21.08
C ASP A 310 4.90 11.26 21.21
N ASN A 311 5.48 10.80 22.33
CA ASN A 311 5.75 9.40 22.69
C ASN A 311 4.50 8.53 22.91
N SER A 312 3.30 9.03 22.60
CA SER A 312 2.08 8.22 22.68
C SER A 312 2.12 7.09 21.63
N PHE A 313 2.02 5.84 22.10
CA PHE A 313 2.05 4.66 21.22
C PHE A 313 0.99 4.68 20.12
N GLY A 314 -0.10 5.44 20.26
CA GLY A 314 -1.13 5.59 19.22
C GLY A 314 -0.77 6.53 18.07
N LYS A 315 0.42 7.15 18.07
CA LYS A 315 0.92 8.03 16.99
C LYS A 315 2.18 7.50 16.32
N LEU A 316 2.64 6.31 16.70
CA LEU A 316 3.87 5.74 16.17
C LEU A 316 3.67 5.26 14.73
N LYS A 317 4.68 5.46 13.88
CA LYS A 317 4.68 4.90 12.53
C LYS A 317 4.98 3.41 12.63
N MET A 318 3.96 2.60 12.34
CA MET A 318 4.06 1.15 12.24
C MET A 318 4.73 0.76 10.92
N HIS A 319 5.57 -0.28 10.97
CA HIS A 319 6.24 -0.85 9.79
C HIS A 319 5.97 -2.34 9.64
N GLN A 320 5.85 -2.78 8.39
CA GLN A 320 5.66 -4.16 7.96
C GLN A 320 7.02 -4.76 7.53
N PRO A 321 7.22 -6.09 7.61
CA PRO A 321 6.21 -7.13 7.78
C PRO A 321 5.96 -7.58 9.22
N VAL A 322 4.71 -7.99 9.49
CA VAL A 322 4.30 -8.76 10.65
C VAL A 322 4.42 -10.26 10.33
N GLU A 323 5.55 -10.85 10.67
CA GLU A 323 5.82 -12.26 10.42
C GLU A 323 5.40 -13.15 11.60
N SER A 324 4.94 -14.37 11.29
CA SER A 324 4.65 -15.39 12.30
C SER A 324 5.93 -15.88 12.96
N ILE A 325 5.88 -16.12 14.26
CA ILE A 325 7.04 -16.56 15.03
C ILE A 325 7.40 -18.00 14.68
N ASN A 326 8.68 -18.22 14.40
CA ASN A 326 9.23 -19.55 14.25
C ASN A 326 9.66 -20.11 15.63
N MET A 327 8.77 -20.91 16.24
CA MET A 327 9.00 -21.54 17.55
C MET A 327 10.21 -22.49 17.58
N SER A 328 10.76 -22.91 16.43
CA SER A 328 11.95 -23.77 16.37
C SER A 328 13.27 -23.01 16.54
N SER A 329 13.25 -21.68 16.45
CA SER A 329 14.43 -20.84 16.64
C SER A 329 14.40 -20.15 18.00
N HIS A 330 15.58 -20.02 18.63
CA HIS A 330 15.76 -19.21 19.84
C HIS A 330 15.86 -17.71 19.52
N ILE A 331 16.02 -17.39 18.23
CA ILE A 331 16.30 -16.06 17.71
C ILE A 331 15.44 -15.86 16.46
N GLN A 332 14.62 -14.82 16.45
CA GLN A 332 13.82 -14.45 15.28
C GLN A 332 14.58 -13.39 14.49
N MET A 333 14.65 -13.53 13.17
CA MET A 333 15.32 -12.57 12.28
C MET A 333 14.34 -12.04 11.25
N TYR A 334 14.28 -10.72 11.12
CA TYR A 334 13.37 -10.00 10.23
C TYR A 334 14.15 -9.06 9.32
N SER A 335 13.76 -8.98 8.05
CA SER A 335 14.35 -8.07 7.07
C SER A 335 13.44 -6.83 6.93
N LEU A 336 13.94 -5.66 7.32
CA LEU A 336 13.20 -4.39 7.29
C LEU A 336 13.84 -3.40 6.33
N PRO A 337 13.05 -2.59 5.59
CA PRO A 337 13.61 -1.61 4.68
C PRO A 337 14.31 -0.48 5.44
N TYR A 338 15.44 0.04 4.93
CA TYR A 338 16.08 1.20 5.56
C TYR A 338 15.19 2.45 5.54
N GLU A 339 14.26 2.54 4.59
CA GLU A 339 13.31 3.65 4.41
C GLU A 339 12.36 3.86 5.61
N ILE A 340 12.34 2.93 6.58
CA ILE A 340 11.64 3.16 7.84
C ILE A 340 12.26 4.30 8.64
N PHE A 341 13.56 4.56 8.45
CA PHE A 341 14.29 5.64 9.10
C PHE A 341 14.46 6.85 8.16
N PRO A 342 14.36 8.08 8.68
CA PRO A 342 14.70 9.27 7.91
C PRO A 342 16.21 9.26 7.59
N PRO A 343 16.61 9.30 6.30
CA PRO A 343 18.02 9.29 5.93
C PRO A 343 18.70 10.63 6.28
N ASN A 344 20.00 10.59 6.57
CA ASN A 344 20.82 11.77 6.85
C ASN A 344 20.30 12.65 8.01
N SER A 345 19.49 12.09 8.90
CA SER A 345 18.99 12.81 10.06
C SER A 345 20.12 13.03 11.07
N SER A 346 20.30 14.28 11.52
CA SER A 346 21.18 14.58 12.66
C SER A 346 20.59 14.14 14.01
N GLN A 347 19.30 13.79 14.03
CA GLN A 347 18.57 13.34 15.20
C GLN A 347 18.32 11.82 15.14
N PRO A 348 18.52 11.09 16.25
CA PRO A 348 18.21 9.67 16.29
C PRO A 348 16.69 9.45 16.23
N SER A 349 16.29 8.39 15.53
CA SER A 349 14.96 7.79 15.66
C SER A 349 14.98 6.70 16.72
N LEU A 350 13.94 6.60 17.53
CA LEU A 350 13.72 5.47 18.44
C LEU A 350 13.08 4.32 17.64
N PHE A 351 13.74 3.17 17.64
CA PHE A 351 13.27 1.93 17.02
C PHE A 351 12.87 0.92 18.09
N SER A 352 11.64 0.42 18.04
CA SER A 352 11.12 -0.54 19.01
C SER A 352 10.14 -1.50 18.34
N TYR A 353 9.68 -2.51 19.07
CA TYR A 353 8.61 -3.37 18.63
C TYR A 353 7.59 -3.66 19.74
N ALA A 354 6.38 -4.03 19.35
CA ALA A 354 5.39 -4.62 20.23
C ALA A 354 5.02 -6.02 19.73
N VAL A 355 4.58 -6.86 20.65
CA VAL A 355 4.02 -8.18 20.38
C VAL A 355 2.51 -8.08 20.53
N ALA A 356 1.80 -8.10 19.40
CA ALA A 356 0.37 -8.31 19.39
C ALA A 356 0.08 -9.78 19.71
N LYS A 357 -0.71 -9.98 20.77
CA LYS A 357 -1.15 -11.31 21.22
C LYS A 357 -2.65 -11.43 21.01
N LYS A 358 -3.13 -12.65 20.80
CA LYS A 358 -4.56 -12.89 20.56
C LYS A 358 -5.41 -12.81 21.83
N SER A 359 -4.88 -13.23 22.99
CA SER A 359 -5.68 -13.41 24.21
C SER A 359 -4.98 -13.03 25.52
N SER A 360 -3.83 -12.35 25.47
CA SER A 360 -3.09 -11.89 26.66
C SER A 360 -2.46 -10.52 26.42
N ASN A 361 -2.02 -9.81 27.46
CA ASN A 361 -1.48 -8.45 27.29
C ASN A 361 -0.35 -8.41 26.24
N SER A 362 -0.35 -7.35 25.45
CA SER A 362 0.73 -7.07 24.50
C SER A 362 2.03 -6.85 25.26
N ALA A 363 3.14 -7.33 24.69
CA ALA A 363 4.47 -7.07 25.22
C ALA A 363 5.14 -5.96 24.41
N TYR A 364 6.00 -5.18 25.06
CA TYR A 364 6.64 -4.01 24.45
C TYR A 364 8.13 -4.05 24.67
N SER A 365 8.91 -3.85 23.60
CA SER A 365 10.36 -3.79 23.72
C SER A 365 10.83 -2.44 24.23
N ALA A 366 11.95 -2.43 24.95
CA ALA A 366 12.71 -1.19 25.08
C ALA A 366 13.19 -0.73 23.69
N GLY A 367 13.28 0.57 23.47
CA GLY A 367 13.68 1.13 22.17
C GLY A 367 15.20 1.28 22.01
N VAL A 368 15.66 1.32 20.76
CA VAL A 368 17.05 1.56 20.36
C VAL A 368 17.14 2.82 19.53
N ASN A 369 18.10 3.69 19.81
CA ASN A 369 18.33 4.90 19.03
C ASN A 369 19.10 4.59 17.75
N VAL A 370 18.58 5.09 16.62
CA VAL A 370 19.12 4.84 15.29
C VAL A 370 19.26 6.16 14.52
N VAL A 371 20.47 6.43 14.06
CA VAL A 371 20.82 7.47 13.09
C VAL A 371 21.13 6.75 11.79
N TYR A 372 20.18 6.78 10.85
CA TYR A 372 20.38 6.20 9.54
C TYR A 372 21.12 7.17 8.63
N THR A 373 22.30 6.78 8.17
CA THR A 373 23.15 7.67 7.37
C THR A 373 22.67 7.84 5.95
N GLY A 374 21.78 6.98 5.42
CA GLY A 374 21.37 7.05 4.01
C GLY A 374 22.50 6.76 3.01
N ASP A 375 23.72 6.55 3.50
CA ASP A 375 24.95 6.39 2.73
C ASP A 375 25.02 4.97 2.13
N VAL A 376 24.16 4.65 1.17
CA VAL A 376 24.50 3.57 0.23
C VAL A 376 25.80 4.03 -0.40
N LYS A 377 26.86 3.23 -0.31
CA LYS A 377 28.13 3.51 -1.02
C LYS A 377 27.82 3.50 -2.52
N ASN A 378 27.32 4.61 -3.06
CA ASN A 378 27.06 4.83 -4.47
C ASN A 378 28.38 5.17 -5.14
N LEU A 379 29.27 4.20 -5.11
CA LEU A 379 30.63 4.25 -5.60
C LEU A 379 30.84 3.01 -6.48
N PRO A 380 31.61 3.11 -7.57
CA PRO A 380 32.11 1.94 -8.27
C PRO A 380 32.86 1.02 -7.30
N SER A 381 32.58 -0.29 -7.32
CA SER A 381 33.18 -1.23 -6.36
C SER A 381 34.70 -1.36 -6.55
N ASP A 382 35.49 -1.29 -5.47
CA ASP A 382 36.94 -1.52 -5.58
C ASP A 382 37.33 -2.99 -5.78
N LYS A 383 36.36 -3.90 -5.65
CA LYS A 383 36.57 -5.36 -5.71
C LYS A 383 36.54 -5.93 -7.13
N VAL A 384 36.18 -5.13 -8.14
CA VAL A 384 36.11 -5.59 -9.54
C VAL A 384 37.44 -5.35 -10.26
N ASN A 385 37.87 -6.32 -11.06
CA ASN A 385 39.01 -6.15 -11.96
C ASN A 385 38.59 -5.34 -13.19
N ARG A 386 39.36 -4.30 -13.52
CA ARG A 386 39.01 -3.31 -14.55
C ARG A 386 39.96 -3.42 -15.73
N THR A 387 39.37 -3.62 -16.89
CA THR A 387 40.11 -3.89 -18.13
C THR A 387 40.02 -2.71 -19.09
N TYR A 388 38.85 -2.08 -19.22
CA TYR A 388 38.68 -1.00 -20.20
C TYR A 388 39.18 0.36 -19.69
N ASN A 389 39.49 1.26 -20.61
CA ASN A 389 39.84 2.65 -20.33
C ASN A 389 38.66 3.40 -19.70
N LYS A 390 38.95 4.49 -19.00
CA LYS A 390 37.92 5.41 -18.50
C LYS A 390 37.09 5.98 -19.67
N PRO A 391 35.79 6.24 -19.48
CA PRO A 391 35.03 7.05 -20.43
C PRO A 391 35.59 8.49 -20.46
N VAL A 392 35.38 9.19 -21.58
CA VAL A 392 35.69 10.63 -21.68
C VAL A 392 34.39 11.42 -21.56
N VAL A 393 34.38 12.39 -20.64
CA VAL A 393 33.18 13.18 -20.30
C VAL A 393 33.30 14.57 -20.91
N TYR A 394 32.30 15.00 -21.64
CA TYR A 394 32.19 16.34 -22.20
C TYR A 394 31.03 17.11 -21.56
N SER A 395 31.23 18.42 -21.37
CA SER A 395 30.18 19.35 -20.93
C SER A 395 29.09 19.57 -21.98
N SER A 396 28.02 20.24 -21.59
CA SER A 396 26.92 20.65 -22.49
C SER A 396 27.34 21.64 -23.59
N PHE A 397 28.52 22.25 -23.47
CA PHE A 397 29.10 23.10 -24.52
C PHE A 397 29.56 22.31 -25.74
N ALA A 398 29.82 21.01 -25.58
CA ALA A 398 30.25 20.17 -26.68
C ALA A 398 29.13 19.89 -27.68
N LYS A 399 29.51 19.76 -28.94
CA LYS A 399 28.61 19.32 -30.01
C LYS A 399 28.74 17.81 -30.18
N LYS A 400 27.66 17.07 -29.92
CA LYS A 400 27.58 15.59 -30.04
C LYS A 400 28.24 15.03 -31.31
N ASN A 401 28.08 15.72 -32.45
CA ASN A 401 28.59 15.30 -33.76
C ASN A 401 30.02 15.81 -34.07
N LYS A 402 30.69 16.50 -33.14
CA LYS A 402 32.03 17.11 -33.31
C LYS A 402 32.89 17.00 -32.04
N LEU A 403 32.82 15.87 -31.33
CA LEU A 403 33.69 15.64 -30.17
C LEU A 403 35.14 15.45 -30.63
N SER A 404 36.05 16.26 -30.10
CA SER A 404 37.50 16.20 -30.36
C SER A 404 38.27 15.85 -29.10
N ASP A 405 39.45 15.23 -29.26
CA ASP A 405 40.39 14.92 -28.16
C ASP A 405 41.10 16.14 -27.56
N SER A 406 40.98 17.29 -28.22
CA SER A 406 41.64 18.56 -27.84
C SER A 406 40.63 19.68 -27.55
N SER A 407 39.40 19.33 -27.15
CA SER A 407 38.36 20.31 -26.85
C SER A 407 38.47 20.80 -25.41
N ASP A 408 38.36 22.13 -25.21
CA ASP A 408 38.18 22.75 -23.89
C ASP A 408 36.87 22.32 -23.20
N GLU A 409 35.99 21.65 -23.93
CA GLU A 409 34.72 21.12 -23.44
C GLU A 409 34.86 19.77 -22.72
N ILE A 410 36.06 19.14 -22.76
CA ILE A 410 36.37 17.91 -22.01
C ILE A 410 36.48 18.25 -20.53
N LEU A 411 35.72 17.52 -19.71
CA LEU A 411 35.79 17.64 -18.27
C LEU A 411 36.95 16.79 -17.72
N SER A 412 37.86 17.44 -17.00
CA SER A 412 38.93 16.76 -16.26
C SER A 412 38.38 16.17 -14.96
N GLU A 413 38.94 15.04 -14.54
CA GLU A 413 38.61 14.47 -13.23
C GLU A 413 38.90 15.47 -12.10
N LEU A 414 38.16 15.36 -11.00
CA LEU A 414 38.24 16.24 -9.81
C LEU A 414 37.80 17.70 -10.02
N ASN A 415 37.52 18.14 -11.26
CA ASN A 415 36.95 19.46 -11.52
C ASN A 415 35.50 19.54 -11.04
N TYR A 416 34.97 20.76 -10.99
CA TYR A 416 33.62 21.01 -10.54
C TYR A 416 32.64 21.00 -11.72
N ILE A 417 31.64 20.12 -11.67
CA ILE A 417 30.49 20.17 -12.58
C ILE A 417 29.43 21.05 -11.91
N ASN A 418 29.15 22.20 -12.51
CA ASN A 418 28.15 23.14 -12.02
C ASN A 418 26.96 23.26 -12.98
N VAL A 419 25.94 24.05 -12.59
CA VAL A 419 24.77 24.33 -13.45
C VAL A 419 25.19 24.81 -14.84
N GLU A 420 26.15 25.73 -14.94
CA GLU A 420 26.64 26.25 -16.23
C GLU A 420 27.22 25.15 -17.12
N THR A 421 27.95 24.20 -16.52
CA THR A 421 28.54 23.04 -17.21
C THR A 421 27.47 22.18 -17.87
N ILE A 422 26.28 22.09 -17.28
CA ILE A 422 25.19 21.22 -17.72
C ILE A 422 24.06 21.94 -18.48
N SER A 423 23.96 23.27 -18.41
CA SER A 423 22.79 24.02 -18.91
C SER A 423 22.91 24.55 -20.34
N ASN A 424 24.07 24.48 -20.99
CA ASN A 424 24.27 25.02 -22.34
C ASN A 424 23.60 24.18 -23.45
N TYR A 425 22.90 23.09 -23.09
CA TYR A 425 22.12 22.27 -24.03
C TYR A 425 21.08 23.08 -24.82
N ILE A 426 20.58 24.18 -24.24
CA ILE A 426 19.59 25.09 -24.85
C ILE A 426 20.14 25.74 -26.13
N ASN A 427 21.46 25.92 -26.20
CA ASN A 427 22.14 26.58 -27.31
C ASN A 427 22.68 25.59 -28.37
N ASN A 428 22.40 24.29 -28.22
CA ASN A 428 22.82 23.29 -29.20
C ASN A 428 21.83 23.22 -30.38
N PRO A 429 22.30 23.35 -31.64
CA PRO A 429 21.44 23.47 -32.82
C PRO A 429 20.60 22.22 -33.13
N ASP A 430 20.93 21.07 -32.52
CA ASP A 430 20.19 19.82 -32.61
C ASP A 430 19.10 19.70 -31.52
N GLY A 431 18.57 20.85 -31.04
CA GLY A 431 17.85 21.14 -29.76
C GLY A 431 16.67 20.27 -29.27
N LYS A 432 16.60 19.00 -29.63
CA LYS A 432 15.59 18.03 -29.20
C LYS A 432 15.93 17.26 -27.92
N TYR A 433 17.18 17.25 -27.47
CA TYR A 433 17.63 16.20 -26.54
C TYR A 433 17.91 16.64 -25.10
N HIS A 434 17.91 17.94 -24.77
CA HIS A 434 18.15 18.42 -23.39
C HIS A 434 19.34 17.73 -22.71
N ASP A 435 20.44 17.51 -23.44
CA ASP A 435 21.59 16.71 -23.00
C ASP A 435 22.60 17.57 -22.23
N ALA A 436 22.82 17.24 -20.96
CA ALA A 436 23.71 17.97 -20.07
C ALA A 436 25.18 17.55 -20.16
N LEU A 437 25.46 16.27 -20.38
CA LEU A 437 26.81 15.74 -20.56
C LEU A 437 26.83 14.75 -21.72
N TYR A 438 27.98 14.62 -22.38
CA TYR A 438 28.22 13.60 -23.39
C TYR A 438 29.33 12.65 -22.95
N ILE A 439 29.01 11.36 -22.87
CA ILE A 439 29.95 10.32 -22.45
C ILE A 439 30.43 9.58 -23.68
N ARG A 440 31.73 9.68 -23.96
CA ARG A 440 32.37 9.07 -25.12
C ARG A 440 33.07 7.77 -24.73
N ILE A 441 32.73 6.70 -25.44
CA ILE A 441 33.34 5.37 -25.32
C ILE A 441 33.87 4.96 -26.69
N ASN A 442 35.14 4.55 -26.75
CA ASN A 442 35.78 4.14 -28.00
C ASN A 442 35.74 2.61 -28.15
N GLY A 443 35.49 2.13 -29.36
CA GLY A 443 35.49 0.70 -29.71
C GLY A 443 36.60 0.32 -30.68
N ILE A 444 36.85 -0.99 -30.85
CA ILE A 444 37.83 -1.53 -31.82
C ILE A 444 37.29 -2.73 -32.63
N ASN A 445 37.78 -2.90 -33.86
CA ASN A 445 37.28 -3.93 -34.79
C ASN A 445 37.68 -5.37 -34.42
N ASN A 446 38.94 -5.60 -34.01
CA ASN A 446 39.45 -6.85 -33.42
C ASN A 446 40.96 -6.70 -33.17
N GLY A 447 41.45 -6.96 -31.96
CA GLY A 447 42.88 -6.86 -31.64
C GLY A 447 43.25 -7.44 -30.27
N ILE A 448 44.39 -8.13 -30.20
CA ILE A 448 44.96 -8.70 -28.98
C ILE A 448 45.38 -7.57 -28.02
N ASN A 449 44.90 -7.63 -26.77
CA ASN A 449 45.26 -6.80 -25.62
C ASN A 449 45.23 -5.27 -25.83
N LYS A 450 44.03 -4.71 -25.97
CA LYS A 450 43.83 -3.27 -25.71
C LYS A 450 42.60 -3.02 -24.83
N PRO A 451 42.64 -2.00 -23.96
CA PRO A 451 41.60 -1.71 -22.97
C PRO A 451 40.35 -1.05 -23.59
N LEU A 452 39.79 -1.59 -24.68
CA LEU A 452 38.60 -1.06 -25.36
C LEU A 452 37.60 -2.18 -25.73
N PRO A 453 36.28 -1.93 -25.69
CA PRO A 453 35.25 -2.86 -26.16
C PRO A 453 35.31 -3.08 -27.68
N PHE A 454 34.73 -4.18 -28.16
CA PHE A 454 34.71 -4.51 -29.58
C PHE A 454 33.55 -3.86 -30.33
N PHE A 455 33.70 -3.71 -31.63
CA PHE A 455 32.63 -3.26 -32.52
C PHE A 455 31.40 -4.16 -32.40
N GLY A 456 30.24 -3.53 -32.24
CA GLY A 456 28.97 -4.24 -32.04
C GLY A 456 28.72 -4.72 -30.60
N ASP A 457 29.70 -4.60 -29.68
CA ASP A 457 29.45 -4.92 -28.28
C ASP A 457 28.36 -4.01 -27.70
N GLU A 458 27.50 -4.59 -26.86
CA GLU A 458 26.62 -3.82 -26.00
C GLU A 458 27.40 -3.31 -24.80
N VAL A 459 27.38 -1.99 -24.61
CA VAL A 459 27.95 -1.32 -23.44
C VAL A 459 26.85 -0.78 -22.55
N TYR A 460 27.06 -0.96 -21.24
CA TYR A 460 26.19 -0.50 -20.18
C TYR A 460 26.96 0.54 -19.37
N LEU A 461 26.57 1.80 -19.46
CA LEU A 461 27.12 2.90 -18.68
C LEU A 461 26.33 3.05 -17.38
N THR A 462 27.02 3.03 -16.25
CA THR A 462 26.48 3.30 -14.92
C THR A 462 27.01 4.64 -14.42
N VAL A 463 26.09 5.52 -14.02
CA VAL A 463 26.37 6.79 -13.36
C VAL A 463 26.05 6.64 -11.88
N TYR A 464 27.02 6.92 -11.02
CA TYR A 464 26.84 6.92 -9.57
C TYR A 464 26.90 8.36 -9.08
N VAL A 465 25.95 8.76 -8.24
CA VAL A 465 25.95 10.08 -7.59
C VAL A 465 25.98 9.88 -6.08
N ARG A 466 26.93 10.54 -5.43
CA ARG A 466 27.09 10.60 -3.98
C ARG A 466 26.79 12.02 -3.51
N SER A 467 25.56 12.24 -3.07
CA SER A 467 25.00 13.54 -2.63
C SER A 467 24.11 13.36 -1.40
N ARG A 468 23.81 14.47 -0.69
CA ARG A 468 22.81 14.50 0.40
C ARG A 468 21.38 14.28 -0.10
N ASP A 469 21.08 14.81 -1.29
CA ASP A 469 19.75 14.70 -1.90
C ASP A 469 19.55 13.32 -2.55
N VAL A 470 18.50 12.60 -2.11
CA VAL A 470 18.19 11.20 -2.44
C VAL A 470 17.15 11.04 -3.56
N ASN A 471 16.72 12.13 -4.20
CA ASN A 471 15.62 12.13 -5.19
C ASN A 471 16.03 11.67 -6.59
N TYR A 472 17.19 11.03 -6.73
CA TYR A 472 17.71 10.54 -8.00
C TYR A 472 17.11 9.18 -8.36
N LYS A 473 15.92 9.19 -8.99
CA LYS A 473 15.22 7.98 -9.43
C LYS A 473 15.16 7.86 -10.95
N LYS A 474 15.98 6.98 -11.54
CA LYS A 474 15.59 6.17 -12.72
C LYS A 474 16.61 5.06 -13.03
N CYS A 475 16.26 3.80 -12.79
CA CYS A 475 16.85 2.67 -13.53
C CYS A 475 15.72 1.87 -14.19
N CYS A 476 15.90 1.55 -15.47
CA CYS A 476 15.15 0.50 -16.16
C CYS A 476 15.89 -0.82 -15.87
N ASP A 477 15.21 -1.77 -15.20
CA ASP A 477 15.69 -3.13 -14.88
C ASP A 477 16.65 -3.31 -13.68
N CYS A 478 16.75 -2.36 -12.76
CA CYS A 478 17.37 -2.58 -11.45
C CYS A 478 16.29 -2.55 -10.35
N ASP A 479 16.07 -3.67 -9.66
CA ASP A 479 15.25 -3.69 -8.45
C ASP A 479 15.82 -2.72 -7.40
N ASN A 480 15.11 -1.62 -7.15
CA ASN A 480 15.13 -0.78 -5.94
C ASN A 480 16.45 -0.15 -5.44
N ILE A 481 17.46 0.10 -6.28
CA ILE A 481 18.63 0.91 -5.86
C ILE A 481 18.41 2.39 -6.23
N THR A 482 18.28 3.25 -5.22
CA THR A 482 18.27 4.71 -5.35
C THR A 482 19.69 5.24 -5.66
N ASN A 483 19.81 6.23 -6.55
CA ASN A 483 21.06 6.93 -6.93
C ASN A 483 22.05 6.24 -7.92
N LYS A 484 21.56 5.38 -8.81
CA LYS A 484 22.30 4.89 -9.98
C LYS A 484 21.50 5.14 -11.28
N LEU A 485 22.12 5.71 -12.31
CA LEU A 485 21.53 5.80 -13.65
C LEU A 485 22.23 4.81 -14.59
N CYS A 486 21.44 4.06 -15.37
CA CYS A 486 21.96 3.07 -16.30
C CYS A 486 21.57 3.44 -17.73
N TYR A 487 22.55 3.55 -18.61
CA TYR A 487 22.37 3.80 -20.04
C TYR A 487 22.93 2.62 -20.83
N LYS A 488 22.25 2.27 -21.92
CA LYS A 488 22.66 1.20 -22.83
C LYS A 488 22.96 1.77 -24.20
N ALA A 489 24.08 1.35 -24.79
CA ALA A 489 24.42 1.67 -26.17
C ALA A 489 25.15 0.51 -26.85
N THR A 490 25.22 0.54 -28.17
CA THR A 490 26.03 -0.40 -28.97
C THR A 490 27.27 0.33 -29.47
N ILE A 491 28.42 -0.31 -29.37
CA ILE A 491 29.66 0.21 -29.95
C ILE A 491 29.52 0.27 -31.47
N SER A 492 29.72 1.45 -32.04
CA SER A 492 29.64 1.66 -33.49
C SER A 492 30.56 0.69 -34.21
N SER A 493 30.04 0.04 -35.26
CA SER A 493 30.83 -0.84 -36.12
C SER A 493 31.60 -0.09 -37.20
N THR A 494 31.45 1.25 -37.27
CA THR A 494 32.08 2.10 -38.27
C THR A 494 33.23 2.88 -37.62
N PRO A 495 34.49 2.66 -38.04
CA PRO A 495 35.62 3.46 -37.58
C PRO A 495 35.46 4.95 -37.91
N ASP A 496 35.91 5.83 -37.02
CA ASP A 496 35.90 7.26 -37.30
C ASP A 496 37.05 7.60 -38.26
N LYS A 497 36.72 8.35 -39.33
CA LYS A 497 37.68 8.72 -40.38
C LYS A 497 38.83 9.60 -39.90
N ASN A 498 38.68 10.23 -38.73
CA ASN A 498 39.60 11.26 -38.22
C ASN A 498 40.44 10.79 -37.03
N ASN A 499 40.28 9.55 -36.55
CA ASN A 499 41.07 9.06 -35.42
C ASN A 499 42.52 8.78 -35.86
N ILE A 500 43.49 9.38 -35.18
CA ILE A 500 44.92 9.25 -35.43
C ILE A 500 45.64 8.62 -34.23
N GLY A 501 46.88 8.15 -34.42
CA GLY A 501 47.71 7.64 -33.32
C GLY A 501 47.15 6.38 -32.67
N ALA A 502 47.06 6.34 -31.33
CA ALA A 502 46.65 5.16 -30.56
C ALA A 502 45.18 4.74 -30.79
N LEU A 503 44.36 5.62 -31.36
CA LEU A 503 42.95 5.39 -31.69
C LEU A 503 42.70 5.16 -33.19
N ALA A 504 43.75 5.06 -34.02
CA ALA A 504 43.59 4.81 -35.45
C ALA A 504 42.79 3.52 -35.70
N GLY A 505 41.67 3.63 -36.42
CA GLY A 505 40.75 2.52 -36.69
C GLY A 505 39.74 2.21 -35.57
N ALA A 506 39.69 3.01 -34.51
CA ALA A 506 38.65 2.94 -33.48
C ALA A 506 37.34 3.61 -33.95
N SER A 507 36.23 3.23 -33.34
CA SER A 507 34.92 3.87 -33.50
C SER A 507 34.54 4.64 -32.23
N THR A 508 33.73 5.68 -32.38
CA THR A 508 33.20 6.45 -31.25
C THR A 508 31.72 6.15 -31.04
N THR A 509 31.34 5.83 -29.81
CA THR A 509 29.95 5.81 -29.34
C THR A 509 29.77 6.90 -28.28
N VAL A 510 28.73 7.72 -28.44
CA VAL A 510 28.39 8.82 -27.52
C VAL A 510 27.07 8.53 -26.83
N ILE A 511 27.09 8.50 -25.50
CA ILE A 511 25.90 8.35 -24.65
C ILE A 511 25.58 9.71 -24.03
N PRO A 512 24.43 10.32 -24.34
CA PRO A 512 24.02 11.56 -23.69
C PRO A 512 23.46 11.31 -22.29
N ILE A 513 23.76 12.20 -21.35
CA ILE A 513 23.13 12.27 -20.01
C ILE A 513 22.22 13.48 -20.00
N HIS A 514 20.94 13.32 -19.69
CA HIS A 514 19.97 14.41 -19.80
C HIS A 514 20.09 15.40 -18.63
N TYR A 515 19.77 16.67 -18.88
CA TYR A 515 19.82 17.74 -17.89
C TYR A 515 18.92 17.51 -16.68
N LYS A 516 17.70 17.03 -16.92
CA LYS A 516 16.77 16.65 -15.84
C LYS A 516 17.35 15.54 -14.94
N ASP A 517 18.25 14.72 -15.49
CA ASP A 517 18.90 13.65 -14.77
C ASP A 517 20.15 14.14 -14.04
N LEU A 518 20.50 15.45 -14.07
CA LEU A 518 21.68 16.06 -13.43
C LEU A 518 21.40 17.33 -12.63
N ILE A 519 20.21 17.93 -12.74
CA ILE A 519 19.86 19.17 -12.05
C ILE A 519 19.48 18.94 -10.58
N GLY A 520 19.84 19.87 -9.69
CA GLY A 520 19.45 19.82 -8.27
C GLY A 520 20.29 18.87 -7.41
N ILE A 521 21.48 18.49 -7.84
CA ILE A 521 22.43 17.73 -7.01
C ILE A 521 23.13 18.71 -6.07
N THR A 522 23.02 18.50 -4.76
CA THR A 522 23.72 19.29 -3.76
C THR A 522 24.84 18.54 -3.04
N ASN A 523 25.54 19.24 -2.16
CA ASN A 523 26.65 18.78 -1.34
C ASN A 523 26.41 17.40 -0.68
N TYR A 524 27.48 16.64 -0.48
CA TYR A 524 27.44 15.34 0.20
C TYR A 524 27.24 15.52 1.71
N ARG A 525 28.00 16.44 2.30
CA ARG A 525 27.94 16.85 3.72
C ARG A 525 28.24 18.35 3.83
N ASP A 526 28.06 18.94 5.00
CA ASP A 526 28.33 20.37 5.19
C ASP A 526 29.80 20.67 4.88
N GLY A 527 30.03 21.55 3.91
CA GLY A 527 31.37 21.90 3.42
C GLY A 527 32.01 20.89 2.45
N GLU A 528 31.35 19.77 2.11
CA GLU A 528 31.86 18.77 1.17
C GLU A 528 30.98 18.63 -0.08
N PRO A 529 31.51 18.86 -1.29
CA PRO A 529 30.71 18.76 -2.51
C PRO A 529 30.25 17.33 -2.79
N ALA A 530 29.17 17.18 -3.55
CA ALA A 530 28.78 15.87 -4.06
C ALA A 530 29.78 15.35 -5.10
N TRP A 531 29.72 14.05 -5.35
CA TRP A 531 30.57 13.36 -6.29
C TRP A 531 29.76 12.61 -7.33
N ILE A 532 30.23 12.62 -8.58
CA ILE A 532 29.66 11.84 -9.68
C ILE A 532 30.74 10.92 -10.27
N TYR A 533 30.35 9.69 -10.61
CA TYR A 533 31.21 8.66 -11.16
C TYR A 533 30.58 8.07 -12.43
N PHE A 534 31.39 7.82 -13.46
CA PHE A 534 30.98 7.15 -14.69
C PHE A 534 31.83 5.89 -14.89
N GLU A 535 31.18 4.73 -14.94
CA GLU A 535 31.79 3.43 -15.24
C GLU A 535 30.98 2.75 -16.34
N TYR A 536 31.62 2.07 -17.28
CA TYR A 536 30.91 1.24 -18.25
C TYR A 536 31.40 -0.21 -18.24
N TYR A 537 30.55 -1.13 -18.69
CA TYR A 537 30.94 -2.52 -18.84
C TYR A 537 30.31 -3.17 -20.08
N THR A 538 30.93 -4.24 -20.56
CA THR A 538 30.32 -5.18 -21.50
C THR A 538 29.89 -6.45 -20.76
N LEU A 539 28.82 -7.09 -21.24
CA LEU A 539 28.31 -8.34 -20.67
C LEU A 539 28.47 -9.47 -21.68
N ASN A 540 29.29 -10.47 -21.35
CA ASN A 540 29.30 -11.70 -22.12
C ASN A 540 28.04 -12.52 -21.80
N LEU A 541 27.11 -12.62 -22.75
CA LEU A 541 25.79 -13.22 -22.52
C LEU A 541 25.83 -14.73 -22.19
N GLN A 542 26.87 -15.44 -22.64
CA GLN A 542 27.03 -16.88 -22.41
C GLN A 542 27.57 -17.19 -21.01
N THR A 543 28.59 -16.45 -20.58
CA THR A 543 29.26 -16.66 -19.28
C THR A 543 28.68 -15.78 -18.17
N LYS A 544 27.81 -14.82 -18.52
CA LYS A 544 27.31 -13.75 -17.66
C LYS A 544 28.41 -12.90 -17.01
N LYS A 545 29.65 -13.01 -17.50
CA LYS A 545 30.80 -12.26 -16.98
C LYS A 545 30.76 -10.83 -17.49
N LYS A 546 30.86 -9.87 -16.57
CA LYS A 546 31.03 -8.44 -16.86
C LYS A 546 32.51 -8.09 -16.99
N THR A 547 32.85 -7.28 -17.98
CA THR A 547 34.19 -6.69 -18.11
C THR A 547 34.07 -5.18 -17.95
N TYR A 548 34.67 -4.64 -16.89
CA TYR A 548 34.47 -3.26 -16.46
C TYR A 548 35.54 -2.32 -16.99
N SER A 549 35.17 -1.06 -17.16
CA SER A 549 36.07 0.05 -17.36
C SER A 549 36.67 0.54 -16.05
N HIS A 550 37.78 1.27 -16.15
CA HIS A 550 38.12 2.27 -15.15
C HIS A 550 37.00 3.32 -15.09
N TYR A 551 36.75 3.88 -13.91
CA TYR A 551 35.76 4.92 -13.76
C TYR A 551 36.40 6.31 -13.84
N TRP A 552 35.64 7.25 -14.38
CA TRP A 552 35.93 8.69 -14.32
C TRP A 552 35.13 9.28 -13.17
N TYR A 553 35.66 10.25 -12.44
CA TYR A 553 34.93 10.88 -11.33
C TYR A 553 35.27 12.36 -11.11
N SER A 554 34.31 13.11 -10.57
CA SER A 554 34.44 14.54 -10.32
C SER A 554 33.50 15.04 -9.24
N LYS A 555 33.70 16.29 -8.81
CA LYS A 555 32.79 17.00 -7.91
C LYS A 555 31.61 17.54 -8.71
N ILE A 556 30.42 17.55 -8.13
CA ILE A 556 29.20 18.05 -8.76
C ILE A 556 28.35 18.85 -7.78
N ASP A 557 27.80 19.97 -8.25
CA ASP A 557 26.81 20.79 -7.55
C ASP A 557 26.01 21.58 -8.57
N THR A 558 24.76 21.20 -8.74
CA THR A 558 23.88 21.70 -9.79
C THR A 558 22.64 22.34 -9.19
N VAL A 559 22.73 22.83 -7.95
CA VAL A 559 21.68 23.67 -7.36
C VAL A 559 21.75 25.07 -7.97
N ILE A 560 20.60 25.63 -8.34
CA ILE A 560 20.52 27.00 -8.87
C ILE A 560 20.64 27.98 -7.68
N PRO A 561 21.64 28.88 -7.67
CA PRO A 561 21.76 29.89 -6.62
C PRO A 561 20.49 30.76 -6.58
N HIS A 562 19.90 30.94 -5.38
CA HIS A 562 18.65 31.66 -5.08
C HIS A 562 17.31 30.89 -5.16
N TYR A 563 17.32 29.57 -5.31
CA TYR A 563 16.13 28.75 -5.04
C TYR A 563 16.22 28.15 -3.63
N ASP A 564 15.57 28.81 -2.67
CA ASP A 564 15.46 28.31 -1.29
C ASP A 564 14.49 27.12 -1.27
N ASN A 565 14.88 26.04 -0.59
CA ASN A 565 14.33 24.68 -0.69
C ASN A 565 12.95 24.49 -0.01
N SER A 566 12.08 25.50 -0.02
CA SER A 566 10.83 25.46 0.75
C SER A 566 9.58 25.01 -0.01
N ASN A 567 9.63 24.69 -1.31
CA ASN A 567 8.47 24.15 -2.05
C ASN A 567 8.93 23.36 -3.28
N ASN A 568 9.01 22.03 -3.16
CA ASN A 568 9.30 21.14 -4.30
C ASN A 568 8.05 20.35 -4.72
N SER A 569 6.99 21.08 -5.04
CA SER A 569 5.88 20.58 -5.85
C SER A 569 5.80 21.45 -7.12
N ASP A 570 5.91 20.77 -8.26
CA ASP A 570 5.69 21.28 -9.62
C ASP A 570 6.85 22.05 -10.28
N PHE A 571 7.82 21.29 -10.82
CA PHE A 571 8.58 21.73 -11.98
C PHE A 571 7.82 21.33 -13.25
N ILE A 572 6.96 22.21 -13.75
CA ILE A 572 6.46 22.17 -15.13
C ILE A 572 7.50 22.90 -15.99
N LEU A 573 8.21 22.17 -16.85
CA LEU A 573 8.98 22.80 -17.91
C LEU A 573 8.00 23.55 -18.83
N PRO A 574 8.24 24.83 -19.17
CA PRO A 574 7.45 25.49 -20.19
C PRO A 574 7.71 24.80 -21.54
N ASP A 575 6.67 24.22 -22.12
CA ASP A 575 6.68 23.72 -23.50
C ASP A 575 7.00 24.88 -24.46
N ASN A 576 8.07 24.73 -25.25
CA ASN A 576 8.25 25.37 -26.55
C ASN A 576 9.14 24.51 -27.45
#